data_AF-A0A5B7HP59-F1
#
_entry.id   AF-A0A5B7HP59-F1
#
_cell.length_a   1.000
_cell.length_b   1.000
_cell.length_c   1.000
_cell.angle_alpha   90.00
_cell.angle_beta   90.00
_cell.angle_gamma   90.00
#
_symmetry.space_group_name_H-M   'P 1'
#
loop_
_entity.id
_entity.type
_entity.pdbx_description
1 polymer ?
#
loop_
_entity_poly.entity_id
_entity_poly.type
_entity_poly.pdbx_seq_one_letter_code
_entity_poly.pdbx_strand_id
1 'polypeptide(L)'
;MHPDTEGIKRDESKNCLEASVQPTDLETLLDQVGLSSYLPVFHEQDVDLQIFLTLTDQDLKECGIQKLGPRRKMTSAIARWHSNAPLRSTVECAYADKLEVEMQELGVKLTHTLKALEQAKSMVRSFCCAKIH
;
A
#
# COMPACT_ATOMS: atom_id res chain seq x y z
N MET A 1 -54.97 9.40 10.57
CA MET A 1 -53.88 9.22 11.55
C MET A 1 -53.63 7.74 11.73
N HIS A 2 -52.59 7.22 11.10
CA HIS A 2 -51.74 6.09 11.50
C HIS A 2 -50.38 6.31 10.80
N PRO A 3 -49.27 5.89 11.42
CA PRO A 3 -47.90 6.16 10.96
C PRO A 3 -47.34 5.03 10.08
N ASP A 4 -46.12 5.27 9.58
CA ASP A 4 -45.03 4.32 9.28
C ASP A 4 -44.47 4.31 7.84
N THR A 5 -43.14 4.20 7.81
CA THR A 5 -42.23 3.79 6.71
C THR A 5 -41.98 4.84 5.62
N GLU A 6 -40.77 5.14 5.16
CA GLU A 6 -39.57 4.32 5.01
C GLU A 6 -38.26 5.13 5.17
N GLY A 7 -37.22 4.38 5.56
CA GLY A 7 -35.86 4.85 5.72
C GLY A 7 -35.24 5.40 4.44
N ILE A 8 -34.49 6.49 4.61
CA ILE A 8 -33.59 7.01 3.60
C ILE A 8 -32.36 6.09 3.57
N LYS A 9 -32.35 5.21 2.57
CA LYS A 9 -31.21 4.42 2.13
C LYS A 9 -30.18 5.40 1.53
N ARG A 10 -28.98 5.49 2.11
CA ARG A 10 -27.80 5.96 1.36
C ARG A 10 -27.07 4.73 0.86
N ASP A 11 -27.51 4.28 -0.29
CA ASP A 11 -26.81 3.30 -1.10
C ASP A 11 -25.81 4.00 -2.02
N GLU A 12 -24.89 3.20 -2.54
CA GLU A 12 -24.15 3.44 -3.78
C GLU A 12 -23.05 4.49 -3.77
N SER A 13 -21.83 4.04 -3.47
CA SER A 13 -20.97 3.59 -4.58
C SER A 13 -19.62 3.15 -4.05
N LYS A 14 -19.46 1.83 -3.98
CA LYS A 14 -18.16 1.17 -3.99
C LYS A 14 -17.54 1.43 -5.37
N ASN A 15 -16.86 2.57 -5.53
CA ASN A 15 -16.12 2.81 -6.75
C ASN A 15 -14.87 1.93 -6.78
N CYS A 16 -14.92 0.99 -7.71
CA CYS A 16 -13.91 0.02 -8.05
C CYS A 16 -12.95 0.69 -9.03
N LEU A 17 -11.94 1.40 -8.54
CA LEU A 17 -10.75 1.85 -9.29
C LEU A 17 -9.80 2.52 -8.29
N GLU A 18 -9.08 1.71 -7.50
CA GLU A 18 -7.99 2.21 -6.68
C GLU A 18 -6.75 2.44 -7.54
N ALA A 19 -6.86 3.40 -8.45
CA ALA A 19 -5.69 4.09 -8.94
C ALA A 19 -4.97 4.66 -7.71
N SER A 20 -3.65 4.65 -7.75
CA SER A 20 -2.72 5.21 -6.78
C SER A 20 -2.87 6.73 -6.63
N VAL A 21 -4.07 7.21 -6.28
CA VAL A 21 -4.38 8.62 -6.09
C VAL A 21 -3.79 9.00 -4.75
N GLN A 22 -2.65 9.68 -4.81
CA GLN A 22 -2.07 10.32 -3.64
C GLN A 22 -3.11 11.30 -3.05
N PRO A 23 -3.45 11.18 -1.76
CA PRO A 23 -4.38 12.09 -1.10
C PRO A 23 -4.05 13.56 -1.36
N THR A 24 -5.03 14.34 -1.79
CA THR A 24 -4.86 15.78 -2.04
C THR A 24 -4.82 16.63 -0.76
N ASP A 25 -5.31 16.06 0.33
CA ASP A 25 -5.53 16.73 1.61
C ASP A 25 -5.28 15.78 2.79
N LEU A 26 -5.11 16.39 3.98
CA LEU A 26 -4.79 15.67 5.22
C LEU A 26 -5.93 14.75 5.68
N GLU A 27 -7.19 15.17 5.48
CA GLU A 27 -8.38 14.39 5.85
C GLU A 27 -8.42 13.06 5.10
N THR A 28 -8.27 13.11 3.77
CA THR A 28 -8.24 11.92 2.92
C THR A 28 -7.07 11.01 3.27
N LEU A 29 -5.90 11.57 3.59
CA LEU A 29 -4.74 10.79 4.01
C LEU A 29 -5.03 10.04 5.32
N LEU A 30 -5.55 10.74 6.33
CA LEU A 30 -5.87 10.15 7.63
C LEU A 30 -6.97 9.10 7.52
N ASP A 31 -7.95 9.30 6.64
CA ASP A 31 -9.02 8.32 6.40
C ASP A 31 -8.50 7.01 5.81
N GLN A 32 -7.63 7.10 4.79
CA GLN A 32 -7.02 5.92 4.16
C GLN A 32 -6.20 5.05 5.12
N VAL A 33 -5.64 5.64 6.18
CA VAL A 33 -4.85 4.91 7.21
C VAL A 33 -5.68 4.55 8.45
N GLY A 34 -6.96 4.94 8.48
CA GLY A 34 -7.89 4.69 9.58
C GLY A 34 -7.57 5.50 10.83
N LEU A 35 -7.16 6.76 10.66
CA LEU A 35 -6.81 7.72 11.71
C LEU A 35 -7.60 9.03 11.60
N SER A 36 -8.73 9.06 10.88
CA SER A 36 -9.58 10.26 10.70
C SER A 36 -10.00 10.90 12.03
N SER A 37 -10.06 10.13 13.13
CA SER A 37 -10.33 10.64 14.49
C SER A 37 -9.29 11.63 15.02
N TYR A 38 -8.09 11.67 14.43
CA TYR A 38 -7.00 12.56 14.84
C TYR A 38 -6.96 13.87 14.05
N LEU A 39 -7.78 14.01 13.00
CA LEU A 39 -7.87 15.22 12.19
C LEU A 39 -8.10 16.51 13.03
N PRO A 40 -8.97 16.52 14.07
CA PRO A 40 -9.17 17.73 14.88
C PRO A 40 -7.90 18.20 15.59
N VAL A 41 -7.04 17.28 16.03
CA VAL A 41 -5.78 17.60 16.71
C VAL A 41 -4.84 18.36 15.78
N PHE A 42 -4.79 17.96 14.50
CA PHE A 42 -3.98 18.64 13.50
C PHE A 42 -4.56 20.01 13.12
N HIS A 43 -5.88 20.14 13.05
CA HIS A 43 -6.51 21.45 12.83
C HIS A 43 -6.24 22.44 13.97
N GLU A 44 -6.30 22.01 15.23
CA GLU A 44 -6.01 22.86 16.39
C GLU A 44 -4.56 23.37 16.41
N GLN A 45 -3.63 22.61 15.82
CA GLN A 45 -2.20 22.95 15.73
C GLN A 45 -1.83 23.63 14.40
N ASP A 46 -2.81 23.96 13.55
CA ASP A 46 -2.61 24.54 12.21
C ASP A 46 -1.67 23.67 11.32
N VAL A 47 -1.79 22.35 11.44
CA VAL A 47 -1.02 21.37 10.66
C VAL A 47 -1.79 21.01 9.40
N ASP A 48 -1.26 21.43 8.25
CA ASP A 48 -1.73 21.01 6.93
C ASP A 48 -1.06 19.71 6.45
N LEU A 49 -1.43 19.25 5.25
CA LEU A 49 -0.85 18.04 4.65
C LEU A 49 0.67 18.16 4.46
N GLN A 50 1.17 19.32 4.04
CA GLN A 50 2.60 19.50 3.76
C GLN A 50 3.41 19.42 5.05
N ILE A 51 2.95 20.09 6.11
CA ILE A 51 3.57 20.04 7.44
C ILE A 51 3.51 18.62 7.97
N PHE A 52 2.35 17.95 7.90
CA PHE A 52 2.18 16.57 8.36
C PHE A 52 3.22 15.61 7.75
N LEU A 53 3.50 15.74 6.45
CA LEU A 53 4.47 14.90 5.73
C LEU A 53 5.94 15.16 6.12
N THR A 54 6.21 16.19 6.93
CA THR A 54 7.53 16.48 7.49
C THR A 54 7.68 16.07 8.96
N LEU A 55 6.57 15.72 9.63
CA LEU A 55 6.59 15.41 11.06
C LEU A 55 7.33 14.11 11.37
N THR A 56 8.13 14.16 12.44
CA THR A 56 8.81 13.00 13.00
C THR A 56 7.98 12.36 14.12
N ASP A 57 8.41 11.20 14.60
CA ASP A 57 7.81 10.56 15.79
C ASP A 57 7.78 11.49 17.01
N GLN A 58 8.77 12.37 17.14
CA GLN A 58 8.86 13.30 18.26
C GLN A 58 7.85 14.44 18.11
N ASP A 59 7.75 15.05 16.93
CA ASP A 59 6.78 16.12 16.68
C ASP A 59 5.33 15.62 16.86
N LEU A 60 5.05 14.38 16.45
CA LEU A 60 3.74 13.75 16.69
C LEU A 60 3.42 13.58 18.18
N LYS A 61 4.41 13.36 19.04
CA LYS A 61 4.18 13.35 20.50
C LYS A 61 3.87 14.75 21.01
N GLU A 62 4.57 15.76 20.51
CA GLU A 62 4.39 17.16 20.90
C GLU A 62 3.03 17.69 20.44
N CYS A 63 2.53 17.23 19.30
CA CYS A 63 1.15 17.47 18.85
C CYS A 63 0.08 16.76 19.71
N GLY A 64 0.45 15.90 20.67
CA GLY A 64 -0.47 15.22 21.57
C GLY A 64 -0.82 13.77 21.20
N ILE A 65 -0.21 13.19 20.18
CA ILE A 65 -0.41 11.77 19.81
C ILE A 65 0.47 10.88 20.70
N GLN A 66 0.02 10.56 21.92
CA GLN A 66 0.85 9.78 22.85
C GLN A 66 0.87 8.26 22.55
N LYS A 67 -0.19 7.73 21.94
CA LYS A 67 -0.34 6.29 21.67
C LYS A 67 0.65 5.83 20.59
N LEU A 68 1.40 4.76 20.87
CA LEU A 68 2.40 4.20 19.96
C LEU A 68 1.80 3.71 18.63
N GLY A 69 0.62 3.08 18.66
CA GLY A 69 -0.03 2.52 17.46
C GLY A 69 -0.33 3.57 16.39
N PRO A 70 -1.13 4.61 16.71
CA PRO A 70 -1.38 5.74 15.81
C PRO A 70 -0.11 6.43 15.34
N ARG A 71 0.86 6.68 16.22
CA ARG A 71 2.17 7.25 15.85
C ARG A 71 2.89 6.41 14.80
N ARG A 72 3.04 5.11 15.03
CA ARG A 72 3.68 4.20 14.07
C ARG A 72 2.96 4.19 12.72
N LYS A 73 1.62 4.21 12.73
CA LYS A 73 0.82 4.32 11.51
C LYS A 73 1.08 5.63 10.77
N MET A 74 1.11 6.77 11.47
CA MET A 74 1.40 8.09 10.87
C MET A 74 2.81 8.13 10.28
N THR A 75 3.84 7.72 11.03
CA THR A 75 5.22 7.69 10.53
C THR A 75 5.37 6.74 9.34
N SER A 76 4.69 5.59 9.36
CA SER A 76 4.67 4.67 8.21
C SER A 76 3.96 5.28 7.00
N ALA A 77 2.85 5.98 7.19
CA ALA A 77 2.14 6.67 6.11
C ALA A 77 3.02 7.74 5.45
N ILE A 78 3.75 8.53 6.25
CA ILE A 78 4.71 9.52 5.76
C ILE A 78 5.82 8.85 4.92
N ALA A 79 6.42 7.77 5.43
CA ALA A 79 7.46 7.04 4.69
C ALA A 79 6.94 6.43 3.36
N ARG A 80 5.72 5.89 3.37
CA ARG A 80 5.08 5.31 2.18
C ARG A 80 4.72 6.37 1.16
N TRP A 81 4.24 7.54 1.60
CA TRP A 81 4.00 8.70 0.76
C TRP A 81 5.26 9.07 -0.05
N HIS A 82 6.39 9.24 0.64
CA HIS A 82 7.67 9.61 -0.01
C HIS A 82 8.24 8.52 -0.91
N SER A 83 7.84 7.26 -0.72
CA SER A 83 8.25 6.13 -1.55
C SER A 83 7.27 5.83 -2.68
N ASN A 84 6.23 6.66 -2.86
CA ASN A 84 5.10 6.42 -3.77
C ASN A 84 4.45 5.03 -3.57
N ALA A 85 4.53 4.49 -2.36
CA ALA A 85 3.92 3.23 -1.98
C ALA A 85 2.44 3.45 -1.64
N PRO A 86 1.57 2.44 -1.81
CA PRO A 86 0.17 2.54 -1.41
C PRO A 86 0.05 2.95 0.07
N LEU A 87 -0.90 3.80 0.48
CA LEU A 87 -1.00 4.25 1.88
C LEU A 87 -1.80 3.29 2.78
N ARG A 88 -2.65 2.46 2.19
CA ARG A 88 -3.52 1.54 2.92
C ARG A 88 -2.70 0.54 3.74
N SER A 89 -3.03 0.42 5.03
CA SER A 89 -2.46 -0.56 5.95
C SER A 89 -3.61 -1.37 6.57
N THR A 90 -4.36 -2.05 5.70
CA THR A 90 -5.32 -3.08 6.12
C THR A 90 -4.60 -4.43 6.21
N VAL A 91 -5.22 -5.41 6.87
CA VAL A 91 -4.74 -6.82 6.86
C VAL A 91 -4.56 -7.31 5.42
N GLU A 92 -5.38 -6.81 4.50
CA GLU A 92 -5.32 -7.12 3.07
C GLU A 92 -4.02 -6.64 2.41
N CYS A 93 -3.44 -5.52 2.85
CA CYS A 93 -2.14 -5.06 2.34
C CYS A 93 -0.99 -5.95 2.82
N ALA A 94 -0.97 -6.37 4.09
CA ALA A 94 0.05 -7.30 4.57
C ALA A 94 -0.06 -8.66 3.85
N TYR A 95 -1.27 -9.09 3.53
CA TYR A 95 -1.52 -10.26 2.71
C TYR A 95 -1.06 -10.05 1.25
N ALA A 96 -1.34 -8.89 0.66
CA ALA A 96 -0.91 -8.53 -0.69
C ALA A 96 0.62 -8.47 -0.80
N ASP A 97 1.31 -7.84 0.16
CA ASP A 97 2.78 -7.78 0.21
C ASP A 97 3.37 -9.19 0.27
N LYS A 98 2.82 -10.07 1.12
CA LYS A 98 3.24 -11.47 1.19
C LYS A 98 3.05 -12.20 -0.14
N LEU A 99 1.90 -11.99 -0.78
CA LEU A 99 1.59 -12.61 -2.06
C LEU A 99 2.49 -12.07 -3.18
N GLU A 100 2.80 -10.77 -3.17
CA GLU A 100 3.69 -10.14 -4.13
C GLU A 100 5.11 -10.72 -4.05
N VAL A 101 5.63 -10.90 -2.83
CA VAL A 101 6.93 -11.56 -2.62
C VAL A 101 6.92 -12.97 -3.20
N GLU A 102 5.86 -13.76 -2.93
CA GLU A 102 5.73 -15.12 -3.46
C GLU A 102 5.65 -15.12 -5.00
N MET A 103 4.93 -14.17 -5.59
CA MET A 103 4.87 -14.01 -7.05
C MET A 103 6.23 -13.67 -7.66
N GLN A 104 6.99 -12.78 -7.04
CA GLN A 104 8.33 -12.42 -7.49
C GLN A 104 9.28 -13.62 -7.41
N GLU A 105 9.26 -14.38 -6.32
CA GLU A 105 10.05 -15.60 -6.16
C GLU A 105 9.74 -16.64 -7.25
N LEU A 106 8.45 -16.87 -7.53
CA LEU A 106 8.02 -17.76 -8.61
C LEU A 106 8.50 -17.25 -9.98
N GLY A 107 8.44 -15.94 -10.24
CA GLY A 107 8.97 -15.32 -11.45
C GLY A 107 10.47 -15.53 -11.64
N VAL A 108 11.25 -15.40 -10.55
CA VAL A 108 12.70 -15.69 -10.54
C VAL A 108 12.95 -17.16 -10.87
N LYS A 109 12.20 -18.08 -10.24
CA LYS A 109 12.34 -19.52 -10.48
C LYS A 109 12.03 -19.88 -11.93
N LEU A 110 10.94 -19.35 -12.49
CA LEU A 110 10.59 -19.55 -13.89
C LEU A 110 11.72 -19.09 -14.82
N THR A 111 12.23 -17.87 -14.61
CA THR A 111 13.33 -17.31 -15.41
C THR A 111 14.57 -18.20 -15.37
N HIS A 112 14.92 -18.70 -14.18
CA HIS A 112 16.06 -19.61 -14.03
C HIS A 112 15.86 -20.91 -14.80
N THR A 113 14.67 -21.52 -14.71
CA THR A 113 14.37 -22.77 -15.44
C THR A 113 14.38 -22.60 -16.95
N LEU A 114 13.87 -21.48 -17.47
CA LEU A 114 13.93 -21.16 -18.91
C LEU A 114 15.38 -21.04 -19.39
N LYS A 115 16.24 -20.36 -18.61
CA LYS A 115 17.66 -20.22 -18.92
C LYS A 115 18.38 -21.57 -18.93
N ALA A 116 18.11 -22.43 -17.95
CA ALA A 116 18.67 -23.78 -17.89
C ALA A 116 18.23 -24.65 -19.07
N LEU A 117 16.96 -24.54 -19.48
CA LEU A 117 16.44 -25.26 -20.65
C LEU A 117 17.12 -24.79 -21.94
N GLU A 118 17.34 -23.49 -22.11
CA GLU A 118 18.03 -22.96 -23.29
C GLU A 118 19.49 -23.42 -23.33
N GLN A 119 20.17 -23.47 -22.18
CA GLN A 119 21.51 -24.04 -22.08
C GLN A 119 21.53 -25.53 -22.45
N ALA A 120 20.56 -26.32 -21.97
CA ALA A 120 20.45 -27.74 -22.31
C ALA A 120 20.20 -27.95 -23.82
N LYS A 121 19.32 -27.15 -24.42
CA LYS A 121 19.09 -27.17 -25.88
C LYS A 121 20.35 -26.83 -26.65
N SER A 122 21.09 -25.81 -26.21
CA SER A 122 22.37 -25.42 -26.82
C SER A 122 23.40 -26.55 -26.70
N MET A 123 23.52 -27.20 -25.54
CA MET A 123 24.39 -28.36 -25.36
C MET A 123 24.01 -29.50 -26.32
N VAL A 124 22.73 -29.86 -26.41
CA VAL A 124 22.28 -30.92 -27.34
C VAL A 124 22.60 -30.55 -28.79
N ARG A 125 22.33 -29.31 -29.21
CA ARG A 125 22.70 -28.82 -30.55
C ARG A 125 24.21 -28.94 -30.80
N SER A 126 25.04 -28.57 -29.81
CA SER A 126 26.49 -28.68 -29.88
C SER A 126 26.95 -30.14 -29.97
N PHE A 127 26.39 -31.05 -29.16
CA PHE A 127 26.71 -32.48 -29.18
C PHE A 127 26.31 -33.13 -30.51
N CYS A 128 25.15 -32.77 -31.07
CA CYS A 128 24.74 -33.23 -32.39
C CYS A 128 25.70 -32.73 -33.48
N CYS A 129 26.13 -31.47 -33.43
CA CYS A 129 27.09 -30.92 -34.38
C CYS A 129 28.47 -31.61 -34.29
N ALA A 130 28.93 -31.92 -33.07
CA ALA A 130 30.23 -32.56 -32.84
C ALA A 130 30.29 -34.05 -33.21
N LYS A 131 29.14 -34.72 -33.38
CA LYS A 131 29.06 -36.16 -33.72
C LYS A 131 28.91 -36.42 -35.23
N ILE A 132 28.83 -35.37 -36.03
CA ILE A 132 28.70 -35.39 -37.50
C ILE A 132 30.07 -35.09 -38.19
N HIS A 133 31.15 -34.89 -37.42
CA HIS A 133 32.54 -34.84 -37.88
C HIS A 133 33.35 -35.94 -37.22
#